data_AF-A0A953DUZ7-F1
#
_entry.id   AF-A0A953DUZ7-F1
#
_cell.length_a   1.000
_cell.length_b   1.000
_cell.length_c   1.000
_cell.angle_alpha   90.00
_cell.angle_beta   90.00
_cell.angle_gamma   90.00
#
_symmetry.space_group_name_H-M   'P 1'
#
loop_
_entity.id
_entity.type
_entity.pdbx_description
1 polymer ?
#
loop_
_entity_poly.entity_id
_entity_poly.type
_entity_poly.pdbx_seq_one_letter_code
_entity_poly.pdbx_strand_id
1 'polypeptide(L)'
;LAALRFLRGTPLDPFGHTADRRAERRLVRDYEALVLQLIDGLSRERHSLAVDIAAVPERIRGYGHVKRATLAEARARQAALVEALRAERVTRAAAE
;
A
#
# COMPACT_ATOMS: atom_id res chain seq x y z
N LEU A 1 28.26 1.15 -11.77
CA LEU A 1 27.49 0.72 -10.58
C LEU A 1 26.82 -0.66 -10.69
N ALA A 2 27.12 -1.48 -11.72
CA ALA A 2 26.51 -2.81 -11.87
C ALA A 2 27.20 -3.91 -11.03
N ALA A 3 28.53 -3.82 -10.83
CA ALA A 3 29.32 -4.83 -10.11
C ALA A 3 28.94 -4.96 -8.63
N LEU A 4 28.42 -3.90 -7.99
CA LEU A 4 28.01 -3.90 -6.58
C LEU A 4 26.52 -4.22 -6.38
N ARG A 5 25.82 -4.72 -7.41
CA ARG A 5 24.40 -5.05 -7.31
C ARG A 5 24.12 -6.15 -6.27
N PHE A 6 25.08 -7.05 -6.02
CA PHE A 6 24.96 -8.12 -5.03
C PHE A 6 24.88 -7.60 -3.58
N LEU A 7 25.33 -6.37 -3.31
CA LEU A 7 25.22 -5.77 -1.99
C LEU A 7 23.79 -5.30 -1.68
N ARG A 8 22.91 -5.19 -2.68
CA ARG A 8 21.52 -4.74 -2.46
C ARG A 8 20.81 -5.68 -1.50
N GLY A 9 20.14 -5.12 -0.50
CA GLY A 9 19.45 -5.91 0.51
C GLY A 9 20.34 -6.43 1.66
N THR A 10 21.66 -6.30 1.54
CA THR A 10 22.60 -6.64 2.64
C THR A 10 22.83 -5.43 3.57
N PRO A 11 23.39 -5.62 4.77
CA PRO A 11 23.83 -4.50 5.62
C PRO A 11 24.89 -3.58 4.96
N LEU A 12 25.57 -4.07 3.92
CA LEU A 12 26.57 -3.32 3.15
C LEU A 12 25.95 -2.61 1.93
N ASP A 13 24.62 -2.47 1.86
CA ASP A 13 23.92 -1.72 0.81
C ASP A 13 24.02 -0.21 1.07
N PRO A 14 24.86 0.54 0.33
CA PRO A 14 25.01 1.98 0.55
C PRO A 14 23.72 2.77 0.32
N PHE A 15 22.77 2.22 -0.44
CA PHE A 15 21.47 2.85 -0.69
C PHE A 15 20.39 2.35 0.28
N GLY A 16 20.59 1.20 0.94
CA GLY A 16 19.60 0.54 1.79
C GLY A 16 19.21 1.34 3.03
N HIS A 17 20.09 2.22 3.50
CA HIS A 17 19.87 3.07 4.67
C HIS A 17 19.37 4.49 4.33
N THR A 18 18.99 4.76 3.09
CA THR A 18 18.34 6.03 2.74
C THR A 18 16.89 6.05 3.22
N ALA A 19 16.36 7.25 3.52
CA ALA A 19 14.97 7.40 3.93
C ALA A 19 13.99 6.88 2.86
N ASP A 20 14.29 7.15 1.58
CA ASP A 20 13.48 6.69 0.45
C ASP A 20 13.45 5.17 0.34
N ARG A 21 14.59 4.47 0.45
CA ARG A 21 14.61 3.00 0.42
C ARG A 21 13.90 2.37 1.61
N ARG A 22 14.00 2.96 2.81
CA ARG A 22 13.24 2.51 3.97
C ARG A 22 11.73 2.66 3.77
N ALA A 23 11.30 3.81 3.23
CA ALA A 23 9.90 4.07 2.92
C ALA A 23 9.36 3.10 1.86
N GLU A 24 10.12 2.82 0.80
CA GLU A 24 9.76 1.82 -0.22
C GLU A 24 9.55 0.43 0.37
N ARG A 25 10.51 -0.05 1.18
CA ARG A 25 10.39 -1.37 1.82
C ARG A 25 9.22 -1.44 2.79
N ARG A 26 8.93 -0.34 3.49
CA ARG A 26 7.74 -0.26 4.36
C ARG A 26 6.47 -0.31 3.52
N LEU A 27 6.42 0.39 2.39
CA LEU A 27 5.26 0.39 1.50
C LEU A 27 4.88 -1.00 1.00
N VAL A 28 5.88 -1.83 0.66
CA VAL A 28 5.66 -3.24 0.26
C VAL A 28 5.00 -4.01 1.40
N ARG A 29 5.55 -3.95 2.62
CA ARG A 29 4.98 -4.65 3.77
C ARG A 29 3.58 -4.16 4.14
N ASP A 30 3.38 -2.84 4.11
CA ASP A 30 2.08 -2.23 4.38
C ASP A 30 1.04 -2.72 3.35
N TYR A 31 1.43 -2.88 2.08
CA TYR A 31 0.57 -3.42 1.04
C TYR A 31 0.24 -4.91 1.23
N GLU A 32 1.25 -5.73 1.52
CA GLU A 32 1.04 -7.16 1.80
C GLU A 32 0.05 -7.36 2.96
N ALA A 33 0.22 -6.60 4.04
CA ALA A 33 -0.68 -6.63 5.19
C ALA A 33 -2.11 -6.18 4.82
N LEU A 34 -2.23 -5.13 3.99
CA LEU A 34 -3.53 -4.65 3.49
C LEU A 34 -4.23 -5.73 2.66
N VAL A 35 -3.53 -6.39 1.74
CA VAL A 35 -4.10 -7.44 0.90
C VAL A 35 -4.60 -8.61 1.74
N LEU A 36 -3.83 -9.03 2.75
CA LEU A 36 -4.27 -10.08 3.68
C LEU A 36 -5.55 -9.69 4.43
N GLN A 37 -5.66 -8.44 4.89
CA GLN A 37 -6.89 -7.93 5.53
C GLN A 37 -8.09 -7.91 4.59
N LEU A 38 -7.87 -7.55 3.32
CA LEU A 38 -8.94 -7.53 2.31
C LEU A 38 -9.45 -8.95 2.00
N ILE A 39 -8.56 -9.94 1.95
CA ILE A 39 -8.91 -11.34 1.67
C ILE A 39 -9.73 -11.94 2.82
N ASP A 40 -9.36 -11.67 4.07
CA ASP A 40 -10.07 -12.17 5.26
C ASP A 40 -11.54 -11.70 5.31
N GLY A 41 -11.80 -10.48 4.82
CA GLY A 41 -13.13 -9.88 4.76
C GLY A 41 -13.81 -9.98 3.39
N LEU A 42 -13.29 -10.77 2.44
CA LEU A 42 -13.76 -10.72 1.06
C LEU A 42 -15.14 -11.38 0.91
N SER A 43 -16.06 -10.67 0.25
CA SER A 43 -17.33 -11.24 -0.23
C SER A 43 -17.64 -10.72 -1.62
N ARG A 44 -18.61 -11.33 -2.30
CA ARG A 44 -19.00 -10.94 -3.67
C ARG A 44 -19.42 -9.47 -3.74
N GLU A 45 -20.08 -8.96 -2.70
CA GLU A 45 -20.56 -7.58 -2.63
C GLU A 45 -19.41 -6.58 -2.41
N ARG A 46 -18.36 -6.99 -1.68
CA ARG A 46 -17.21 -6.14 -1.31
C ARG A 46 -16.02 -6.28 -2.25
N HIS A 47 -16.10 -7.19 -3.22
CA HIS A 47 -15.00 -7.50 -4.13
C HIS A 47 -14.52 -6.28 -4.93
N SER A 48 -15.45 -5.49 -5.50
CA SER A 48 -15.09 -4.28 -6.26
C SER A 48 -14.33 -3.29 -5.40
N LEU A 49 -14.82 -3.02 -4.18
CA LEU A 49 -14.19 -2.09 -3.25
C LEU A 49 -12.82 -2.60 -2.77
N ALA A 50 -12.67 -3.90 -2.54
CA ALA A 50 -11.40 -4.52 -2.21
C ALA A 50 -10.37 -4.37 -3.34
N VAL A 51 -10.79 -4.57 -4.60
CA VAL A 51 -9.94 -4.34 -5.78
C VAL A 51 -9.52 -2.87 -5.87
N ASP A 52 -10.45 -1.93 -5.66
CA ASP A 52 -10.15 -0.50 -5.68
C ASP A 52 -9.12 -0.11 -4.61
N ILE A 53 -9.22 -0.68 -3.41
CA ILE A 53 -8.23 -0.48 -2.34
C ILE A 53 -6.87 -1.05 -2.76
N ALA A 54 -6.85 -2.25 -3.33
CA ALA A 54 -5.62 -2.92 -3.76
C ALA A 54 -4.93 -2.21 -4.95
N ALA A 55 -5.67 -1.46 -5.77
CA ALA A 55 -5.14 -0.71 -6.91
C ALA A 55 -4.49 0.64 -6.52
N VAL A 56 -4.70 1.13 -5.30
CA VAL A 56 -4.17 2.44 -4.87
C VAL A 56 -2.64 2.59 -5.03
N PRO A 57 -1.81 1.59 -4.67
CA PRO A 57 -0.36 1.72 -4.79
C PRO A 57 0.14 1.89 -6.24
N GLU A 58 -0.63 1.47 -7.25
CA GLU A 58 -0.26 1.61 -8.67
C GLU A 58 -0.15 3.06 -9.13
N ARG A 59 -0.73 3.99 -8.35
CA ARG A 59 -0.65 5.44 -8.58
C ARG A 59 0.64 6.07 -8.07
N ILE A 60 1.39 5.36 -7.22
CA ILE A 60 2.65 5.87 -6.65
C ILE A 60 3.75 5.73 -7.69
N ARG A 61 4.05 6.83 -8.39
CA ARG A 61 5.04 6.86 -9.48
C ARG A 61 5.97 8.07 -9.36
N GLY A 62 7.04 8.05 -10.17
CA GLY A 62 8.06 9.09 -10.20
C GLY A 62 9.16 8.91 -9.16
N TYR A 63 9.98 9.96 -9.00
CA TYR A 63 11.18 9.96 -8.16
C TYR A 63 11.19 11.16 -7.22
N GLY A 64 11.92 11.03 -6.10
CA GLY A 64 12.15 12.13 -5.16
C GLY A 64 10.87 12.81 -4.66
N HIS A 65 10.71 14.09 -4.97
CA HIS A 65 9.58 14.90 -4.52
C HIS A 65 8.24 14.47 -5.14
N VAL A 66 8.22 14.09 -6.43
CA VAL A 66 7.01 13.61 -7.12
C VAL A 66 6.50 12.32 -6.47
N LYS A 67 7.43 11.42 -6.12
CA LYS A 67 7.09 10.17 -5.42
C LYS A 67 6.49 10.44 -4.03
N ARG A 68 7.02 11.42 -3.31
CA ARG A 68 6.50 11.79 -1.98
C ARG A 68 5.09 12.38 -2.06
N ALA A 69 4.81 13.23 -3.06
CA ALA A 69 3.49 13.80 -3.28
C ALA A 69 2.46 12.72 -3.65
N THR A 70 2.77 11.89 -4.65
CA THR A 70 1.87 10.79 -5.08
C THR A 70 1.65 9.75 -3.98
N LEU A 71 2.66 9.49 -3.14
CA LEU A 71 2.51 8.63 -1.97
C LEU A 71 1.56 9.22 -0.92
N ALA A 72 1.59 10.53 -0.68
CA ALA A 72 0.66 11.19 0.23
C ALA A 72 -0.78 11.13 -0.28
N GLU A 73 -0.99 11.41 -1.57
CA GLU A 73 -2.30 11.29 -2.23
C GLU A 73 -2.83 9.86 -2.21
N ALA A 74 -1.98 8.88 -2.50
CA ALA A 74 -2.33 7.47 -2.44
C ALA A 74 -2.77 7.06 -1.03
N ARG A 75 -2.04 7.48 0.01
CA ARG A 75 -2.44 7.21 1.40
C ARG A 75 -3.79 7.83 1.77
N ALA A 76 -4.04 9.07 1.34
CA ALA A 76 -5.32 9.72 1.58
C ALA A 76 -6.47 8.95 0.89
N ARG A 77 -6.26 8.53 -0.37
CA ARG A 77 -7.25 7.73 -1.11
C ARG A 77 -7.49 6.37 -0.46
N GLN A 78 -6.43 5.68 -0.04
CA GLN A 78 -6.55 4.40 0.64
C GLN A 78 -7.35 4.52 1.94
N ALA A 79 -7.08 5.54 2.76
CA ALA A 79 -7.82 5.79 3.99
C ALA A 79 -9.32 5.99 3.72
N ALA A 80 -9.66 6.81 2.72
CA ALA A 80 -11.05 7.04 2.35
C ALA A 80 -11.78 5.75 1.91
N LEU A 81 -11.12 4.89 1.14
CA LEU A 81 -11.71 3.62 0.68
C LEU A 81 -11.85 2.60 1.82
N VAL A 82 -10.88 2.53 2.74
CA VAL A 82 -10.95 1.67 3.92
C VAL A 82 -12.09 2.10 4.85
N GLU A 83 -12.31 3.40 5.02
CA GLU A 83 -13.46 3.90 5.79
C GLU A 83 -14.80 3.57 5.11
N ALA A 84 -14.89 3.67 3.78
CA ALA A 84 -16.08 3.23 3.05
C ALA A 84 -16.37 1.73 3.27
N LEU A 85 -15.34 0.88 3.22
CA LEU A 85 -15.47 -0.56 3.46
C LEU A 85 -15.95 -0.87 4.88
N ARG A 86 -15.47 -0.09 5.87
CA ARG A 86 -15.92 -0.22 7.26
C ARG A 86 -17.38 0.22 7.44
N ALA A 87 -17.78 1.32 6.80
CA ALA A 87 -19.16 1.81 6.85
C ALA A 87 -20.15 0.77 6.29
N GLU A 88 -19.82 0.13 5.15
CA GLU A 88 -20.64 -0.94 4.58
C GLU A 88 -20.79 -2.16 5.52
N ARG A 89 -19.75 -2.49 6.28
CA ARG A 89 -19.82 -3.56 7.26
C ARG A 89 -20.78 -3.22 8.41
N VAL A 90 -20.80 -1.98 8.86
CA VAL A 90 -21.67 -1.53 9.95
C VAL A 90 -23.14 -1.50 9.53
N THR A 91 -23.45 -0.96 8.34
CA THR A 91 -24.83 -0.90 7.86
C THR A 91 -25.44 -2.28 7.69
N ARG A 92 -24.66 -3.27 7.22
CA ARG A 92 -25.13 -4.65 7.09
C ARG A 92 -25.34 -5.34 8.43
N ALA A 93 -24.42 -5.17 9.37
CA ALA A 93 -24.57 -5.73 10.72
C ALA A 93 -25.76 -5.13 11.50
N ALA A 94 -26.25 -3.95 11.13
CA ALA A 94 -27.44 -3.34 11.71
C ALA A 94 -28.75 -3.74 10.99
N ALA A 95 -28.65 -4.35 9.81
CA ALA A 95 -29.78 -4.82 9.02
C ALA A 95 -30.08 -6.32 9.21
N GLU A 96 -29.15 -7.05 9.85
CA GLU A 96 -29.30 -8.43 10.33
C GLU A 96 -29.77 -8.43 11.80
#